data_AF-A0A955GMI9-F1
#
_entry.id   AF-A0A955GMI9-F1
#
_cell.length_a   1.000
_cell.length_b   1.000
_cell.length_c   1.000
_cell.angle_alpha   90.00
_cell.angle_beta   90.00
_cell.angle_gamma   90.00
#
_symmetry.space_group_name_H-M   'P 1'
#
loop_
_entity.id
_entity.type
_entity.pdbx_description
1 polymer ?
#
loop_
_entity_poly.entity_id
_entity_poly.type
_entity_poly.pdbx_seq_one_letter_code
_entity_poly.pdbx_strand_id
1 'polypeptide(L)'
;MSTEFLVAIIGGILAILGLITFATRRTRKGLDRKYFQIKWRELQKGLNKPESWPMAVIQADNLFDEALKRRRFKGKTMGERLV
;
A
#
# COMPACT_ATOMS: atom_id res chain seq x y z
N MET A 1 -45.39 -6.44 10.09
CA MET A 1 -44.40 -6.14 9.04
C MET A 1 -44.43 -7.28 8.04
N SER A 2 -44.71 -7.02 6.77
CA SER A 2 -44.76 -8.09 5.76
C SER A 2 -43.36 -8.67 5.54
N THR A 3 -43.29 -9.95 5.22
CA THR A 3 -42.04 -10.65 4.87
C THR A 3 -41.32 -9.98 3.70
N GLU A 4 -42.08 -9.40 2.77
CA GLU A 4 -41.58 -8.62 1.63
C GLU A 4 -40.77 -7.40 2.08
N PHE A 5 -41.22 -6.71 3.13
CA PHE A 5 -40.53 -5.54 3.68
C PHE A 5 -39.18 -5.92 4.30
N LEU A 6 -39.09 -7.07 4.98
CA LEU A 6 -37.83 -7.58 5.52
C LEU A 6 -36.84 -7.96 4.42
N VAL A 7 -37.30 -8.62 3.35
CA VAL A 7 -36.46 -9.02 2.22
C VAL A 7 -35.90 -7.80 1.50
N ALA A 8 -36.72 -6.75 1.31
CA ALA A 8 -36.28 -5.50 0.68
C ALA A 8 -35.17 -4.80 1.48
N ILE A 9 -35.28 -4.78 2.82
CA ILE A 9 -34.27 -4.18 3.69
C ILE A 9 -32.95 -4.97 3.62
N ILE A 10 -33.02 -6.29 3.73
CA ILE A 10 -31.82 -7.14 3.69
C ILE A 10 -31.12 -7.03 2.33
N GLY A 11 -31.89 -7.06 1.23
CA GLY A 11 -31.36 -6.88 -0.12
C GLY A 11 -30.69 -5.52 -0.31
N GLY A 12 -31.29 -4.45 0.22
CA GLY A 12 -30.71 -3.10 0.20
C GLY A 12 -29.37 -3.02 0.94
N ILE A 13 -29.28 -3.62 2.14
CA ILE A 13 -28.04 -3.66 2.93
C ILE A 13 -26.94 -4.41 2.18
N LEU A 14 -27.25 -5.57 1.60
CA LEU A 14 -26.28 -6.36 0.84
C LEU A 14 -25.80 -5.63 -0.42
N ALA A 15 -26.70 -4.94 -1.13
CA ALA A 15 -26.34 -4.14 -2.30
C ALA A 15 -25.41 -2.98 -1.94
N ILE A 16 -25.68 -2.29 -0.83
CA ILE A 16 -24.83 -1.19 -0.33
C ILE A 16 -23.45 -1.74 0.09
N LEU A 17 -23.40 -2.84 0.83
CA LEU A 17 -22.14 -3.50 1.21
C LEU A 17 -21.34 -3.95 -0.03
N GLY A 18 -22.03 -4.48 -1.04
CA GLY A 18 -21.43 -4.84 -2.33
C GLY A 18 -20.83 -3.63 -3.06
N LEU A 19 -21.54 -2.51 -3.11
CA LEU A 19 -21.06 -1.27 -3.72
C LEU A 19 -19.85 -0.68 -2.98
N ILE A 20 -19.89 -0.65 -1.64
CA ILE A 20 -18.79 -0.15 -0.82
C ILE A 20 -17.53 -1.02 -1.01
N THR A 21 -17.67 -2.34 -0.97
CA THR A 21 -16.54 -3.26 -1.18
C THR A 21 -15.98 -3.16 -2.60
N PHE A 22 -16.82 -2.96 -3.61
CA PHE A 22 -16.38 -2.75 -4.99
C PHE A 22 -15.64 -1.42 -5.18
N ALA A 23 -16.19 -0.32 -4.65
CA ALA A 23 -15.58 1.02 -4.74
C ALA A 23 -14.25 1.12 -3.98
N THR A 24 -14.14 0.49 -2.80
CA THR A 24 -12.91 0.46 -2.01
C THR A 24 -11.81 -0.41 -2.63
N ARG A 25 -12.18 -1.46 -3.39
CA ARG A 25 -11.20 -2.25 -4.16
C ARG A 25 -10.61 -1.47 -5.33
N ARG A 26 -11.40 -0.60 -5.98
CA ARG A 26 -10.98 0.18 -7.16
C ARG A 26 -10.09 1.37 -6.81
N THR A 27 -10.23 1.92 -5.61
CA THR A 27 -9.48 3.09 -5.12
C THR A 27 -8.16 2.74 -4.46
N ARG A 28 -7.50 1.64 -4.85
CA ARG A 28 -6.09 1.41 -4.49
C ARG A 28 -5.25 2.53 -5.10
N LYS A 29 -5.16 3.66 -4.40
CA LYS A 29 -4.33 4.80 -4.75
C LYS A 29 -2.95 4.24 -5.07
N GLY A 30 -2.47 4.54 -6.28
CA GLY A 30 -1.16 4.11 -6.71
C GLY A 30 -0.08 4.57 -5.74
N LEU A 31 1.06 3.89 -5.76
CA LEU A 31 2.24 4.38 -5.07
C LEU A 31 2.56 5.79 -5.58
N ASP A 32 2.78 6.75 -4.68
CA ASP A 32 3.23 8.09 -5.06
C ASP A 32 4.65 8.02 -5.63
N ARG A 33 4.73 7.86 -6.95
CA ARG A 33 6.02 7.71 -7.65
C ARG A 33 6.92 8.92 -7.44
N LYS A 34 6.36 10.12 -7.31
CA LYS A 34 7.15 11.36 -7.15
C LYS A 34 7.86 11.36 -5.80
N TYR A 35 7.16 10.96 -4.72
CA TYR A 35 7.75 10.81 -3.40
C TYR A 35 8.97 9.86 -3.42
N PHE A 36 8.80 8.65 -3.96
CA PHE A 36 9.88 7.65 -4.00
C PHE A 36 11.04 8.08 -4.90
N GLN A 37 10.77 8.74 -6.03
CA GLN A 37 11.82 9.27 -6.90
C GLN A 37 12.65 10.39 -6.24
N ILE A 38 12.03 11.25 -5.44
CA ILE A 38 12.74 12.29 -4.68
C ILE A 38 13.64 11.63 -3.64
N LYS A 39 13.09 10.69 -2.85
CA LYS A 39 13.84 9.97 -1.81
C LYS A 39 15.00 9.16 -2.39
N TRP A 40 14.79 8.50 -3.53
CA TRP A 40 15.86 7.79 -4.23
C TRP A 40 17.00 8.72 -4.65
N ARG A 41 16.68 9.89 -5.21
CA ARG A 41 17.68 10.90 -5.58
C ARG A 41 18.43 11.46 -4.38
N GLU A 42 17.75 11.65 -3.24
CA GLU A 42 18.40 12.06 -1.99
C GLU A 42 19.43 11.04 -1.53
N LEU A 43 19.09 9.75 -1.56
CA LEU A 43 19.98 8.66 -1.20
C LEU A 43 21.20 8.58 -2.12
N GLN A 44 21.01 8.75 -3.43
CA GLN A 44 22.11 8.73 -4.41
C GLN A 44 23.17 9.79 -4.14
N LYS A 45 22.82 10.94 -3.56
CA LYS A 45 23.81 11.97 -3.15
C LYS A 45 24.78 11.45 -2.09
N GLY A 46 24.37 10.45 -1.30
CA GLY A 46 25.21 9.78 -0.31
C GLY A 46 26.19 8.77 -0.90
N LEU A 47 26.14 8.48 -2.20
CA LEU A 47 27.06 7.53 -2.84
C LEU A 47 28.38 8.16 -3.28
N ASN A 48 28.56 9.46 -3.07
CA ASN A 48 29.78 10.21 -3.43
C ASN A 48 31.04 9.72 -2.69
N LYS A 49 30.87 9.07 -1.54
CA LYS A 49 31.94 8.61 -0.66
C LYS A 49 31.75 7.12 -0.35
N PRO A 50 32.78 6.27 -0.50
CA PRO A 50 32.68 4.84 -0.18
C PRO A 50 32.27 4.57 1.28
N GLU A 51 32.67 5.45 2.21
CA GLU A 51 32.38 5.30 3.63
C GLU A 51 30.88 5.39 3.95
N SER A 52 30.09 6.09 3.11
CA SER A 52 28.65 6.23 3.28
C SER A 52 27.84 5.16 2.54
N TRP A 53 28.48 4.28 1.77
CA TRP A 53 27.79 3.23 1.03
C TRP A 53 27.03 2.24 1.91
N PRO A 54 27.56 1.75 3.06
CA PRO A 54 26.81 0.85 3.92
C PRO A 54 25.50 1.48 4.41
N MET A 55 25.55 2.76 4.78
CA MET A 55 24.38 3.53 5.19
C MET A 55 23.39 3.73 4.03
N ALA A 56 23.88 4.03 2.82
CA ALA A 56 23.05 4.18 1.64
C ALA A 56 22.29 2.89 1.29
N VAL A 57 22.93 1.71 1.44
CA VAL A 57 22.26 0.42 1.23
C VAL A 57 21.13 0.19 2.24
N ILE A 58 21.37 0.47 3.52
CA ILE A 58 20.34 0.35 4.58
C ILE A 58 19.17 1.29 4.31
N GLN A 59 19.44 2.53 3.87
CA GLN A 59 18.38 3.48 3.54
C GLN A 59 17.57 3.03 2.31
N ALA A 60 18.21 2.38 1.34
CA ALA A 60 17.55 1.89 0.13
C ALA A 60 16.60 0.73 0.48
N ASP A 61 17.05 -0.18 1.35
CA ASP A 61 16.24 -1.28 1.87
C ASP A 61 15.00 -0.77 2.61
N ASN A 62 15.18 0.22 3.50
CA ASN A 62 14.06 0.85 4.21
C ASN A 62 13.06 1.54 3.26
N LEU A 63 13.57 2.24 2.24
CA LEU A 63 12.72 2.89 1.23
C LEU A 63 11.92 1.85 0.43
N PHE A 64 12.50 0.68 0.18
CA PHE A 64 11.81 -0.42 -0.50
C PHE A 64 10.74 -1.06 0.38
N ASP A 65 11.03 -1.37 1.65
CA ASP A 65 10.04 -1.89 2.59
C ASP A 65 8.87 -0.90 2.79
N GLU A 66 9.15 0.40 2.83
CA GLU A 66 8.12 1.43 2.86
C GLU A 66 7.21 1.37 1.62
N ALA A 67 7.77 1.16 0.44
CA ALA A 67 6.99 1.00 -0.79
C ALA A 67 6.07 -0.22 -0.72
N LEU A 68 6.56 -1.35 -0.20
CA LEU A 68 5.77 -2.57 -0.01
C LEU A 68 4.63 -2.36 0.99
N LYS A 69 4.90 -1.69 2.11
CA LYS A 69 3.89 -1.32 3.12
C LYS A 69 2.80 -0.42 2.53
N ARG A 70 3.19 0.62 1.77
CA ARG A 70 2.22 1.53 1.11
C ARG A 70 1.38 0.82 0.04
N ARG A 71 1.92 -0.23 -0.58
CA ARG A 71 1.20 -1.12 -1.50
C ARG A 71 0.37 -2.21 -0.79
N ARG A 72 0.42 -2.29 0.54
CA ARG A 72 -0.28 -3.27 1.37
C ARG A 72 0.09 -4.73 1.05
N PHE A 73 1.34 -4.98 0.70
CA PHE A 73 1.86 -6.36 0.68
C PHE A 73 1.75 -6.97 2.09
N LYS A 74 1.26 -8.20 2.16
CA LYS A 74 1.06 -8.92 3.42
C LYS A 74 2.39 -9.45 3.94
N GLY A 75 2.53 -9.58 5.26
CA GLY A 75 3.76 -10.01 5.91
C GLY A 75 4.18 -9.06 7.03
N LYS A 76 4.76 -9.61 8.10
CA LYS A 76 5.29 -8.86 9.25
C LYS A 76 6.67 -8.30 8.93
N THR A 77 7.51 -9.09 8.30
CA THR A 77 8.88 -8.71 7.88
C THR A 77 8.92 -8.30 6.41
N MET A 78 10.00 -7.61 5.98
CA MET A 78 10.20 -7.28 4.56
C MET A 78 10.31 -8.56 3.72
N GLY A 79 11.05 -9.57 4.21
CA GLY A 79 11.19 -10.87 3.52
C GLY A 79 9.85 -11.55 3.29
N GLU A 80 8.97 -11.58 4.29
CA GLU A 80 7.61 -12.12 4.13
C GLU A 80 6.76 -11.37 3.09
N ARG A 81 7.04 -10.08 2.84
CA ARG A 81 6.31 -9.28 1.82
C ARG A 81 6.79 -9.56 0.40
N LEU A 82 7.93 -10.25 0.24
CA LEU A 82 8.57 -10.51 -1.05
C LEU A 82 8.30 -11.90 -1.63
N VAL A 83 7.79 -12.82 -0.80
CA VAL A 83 7.40 -14.19 -1.18
C VAL A 83 5.92 -14.23 -1.53
#